data_AF-A0A285MBH6-F1
#
_entry.id   AF-A0A285MBH6-F1
#
_cell.length_a   1.000
_cell.length_b   1.000
_cell.length_c   1.000
_cell.angle_alpha   90.00
_cell.angle_beta   90.00
_cell.angle_gamma   90.00
#
_symmetry.space_group_name_H-M   'P 1'
#
loop_
_entity.id
_entity.type
_entity.pdbx_description
1 polymer ?
#
loop_
_entity_poly.entity_id
_entity_poly.type
_entity_poly.pdbx_seq_one_letter_code
_entity_poly.pdbx_strand_id
1 'polypeptide(L)' 'MTEDLLEKAKEFVNRTLSHMSTSDRVAASREAKQLILSINEIYKETKDPNLMDVMKSITEKKRKIEKRLKGTPLV' A
#
# COMPACT_ATOMS: atom_id res chain seq x y z
N MET A 1 -17.35 -4.43 -5.90
CA MET A 1 -16.61 -3.98 -7.11
C MET A 1 -15.68 -2.80 -6.82
N THR A 2 -16.12 -1.70 -6.20
CA THR A 2 -15.23 -0.60 -5.75
C THR A 2 -15.07 -0.56 -4.24
N GLU A 3 -16.13 -0.88 -3.50
CA GLU A 3 -16.10 -0.94 -2.03
C GLU A 3 -15.14 -2.00 -1.51
N ASP A 4 -15.09 -3.19 -2.12
CA ASP A 4 -14.13 -4.24 -1.75
C ASP A 4 -12.67 -3.79 -1.87
N LEU A 5 -12.37 -2.93 -2.86
CA LEU A 5 -11.02 -2.42 -3.07
C LEU A 5 -10.64 -1.40 -2.00
N LEU A 6 -11.58 -0.52 -1.65
CA LEU A 6 -11.39 0.47 -0.60
C LEU A 6 -11.32 -0.17 0.80
N GLU A 7 -12.07 -1.25 1.02
CA GLU A 7 -12.00 -2.03 2.25
C GLU A 7 -10.63 -2.71 2.37
N LYS A 8 -10.16 -3.42 1.34
CA LYS A 8 -8.80 -3.99 1.30
C LYS A 8 -7.71 -2.95 1.49
N ALA A 9 -7.87 -1.77 0.89
CA ALA A 9 -6.96 -0.65 1.10
C ALA A 9 -6.93 -0.19 2.56
N LYS A 10 -8.09 -0.05 3.21
CA LYS A 10 -8.19 0.30 4.63
C LYS A 10 -7.59 -0.78 5.53
N GLU A 11 -7.89 -2.04 5.28
CA GLU A 11 -7.29 -3.18 5.99
C GLU A 11 -5.77 -3.15 5.88
N PHE A 12 -5.24 -2.94 4.66
CA PHE A 12 -3.81 -2.83 4.44
C PHE A 12 -3.20 -1.66 5.23
N VAL A 13 -3.84 -0.49 5.24
CA VAL A 13 -3.41 0.71 5.98
C VAL A 13 -3.54 0.54 7.50
N ASN A 14 -4.42 -0.33 7.99
CA ASN A 14 -4.56 -0.64 9.41
C ASN A 14 -3.64 -1.78 9.89
N ARG A 15 -3.21 -2.69 9.00
CA ARG A 15 -2.35 -3.84 9.36
C ARG A 15 -1.05 -3.44 10.06
N THR A 16 -0.74 -4.01 11.22
CA THR A 16 0.52 -3.69 11.91
C THR A 16 1.73 -4.18 11.12
N LEU A 17 2.82 -3.40 11.13
CA LEU A 17 4.08 -3.77 10.47
C LEU A 17 5.03 -4.55 11.41
N SER A 18 4.57 -4.99 12.58
CA SER A 18 5.38 -5.74 13.56
C SER A 18 5.63 -7.18 13.10
N HIS A 19 6.74 -7.78 13.56
CA HIS A 19 7.09 -9.20 13.38
C HIS A 19 7.10 -9.76 11.94
N MET A 20 7.23 -8.91 10.93
CA MET A 20 7.26 -9.37 9.54
C MET A 20 8.60 -10.03 9.19
N SER A 21 8.55 -11.20 8.54
CA SER A 21 9.70 -11.80 7.87
C SER A 21 10.06 -11.04 6.59
N THR A 22 11.19 -11.38 5.96
CA THR A 22 11.54 -10.80 4.64
C THR A 22 10.51 -11.18 3.57
N SER A 23 10.00 -12.41 3.60
CA SER A 23 8.94 -12.85 2.68
C SER A 23 7.66 -12.03 2.85
N ASP A 24 7.21 -11.83 4.10
CA ASP A 24 6.01 -11.04 4.40
C ASP A 24 6.16 -9.60 3.93
N ARG A 25 7.35 -9.01 4.11
CA ARG A 25 7.63 -7.65 3.62
C ARG A 25 7.58 -7.57 2.09
N VAL A 26 8.10 -8.56 1.37
CA VAL A 26 8.02 -8.60 -0.09
C VAL A 26 6.57 -8.74 -0.55
N ALA A 27 5.81 -9.66 0.06
CA ALA A 27 4.39 -9.85 -0.24
C ALA A 27 3.59 -8.57 0.00
N ALA A 28 3.76 -7.92 1.16
CA ALA A 28 3.06 -6.68 1.49
C ALA A 28 3.45 -5.51 0.57
N SER A 29 4.70 -5.43 0.11
CA SER A 29 5.11 -4.42 -0.87
C SER A 29 4.44 -4.63 -2.24
N ARG A 30 4.29 -5.89 -2.68
CA ARG A 30 3.59 -6.25 -3.91
C ARG A 30 2.09 -5.96 -3.80
N GLU A 31 1.46 -6.36 -2.69
CA GLU A 31 0.07 -6.09 -2.37
C GLU A 31 -0.24 -4.58 -2.40
N ALA A 32 0.61 -3.77 -1.74
CA ALA A 32 0.47 -2.31 -1.77
C ALA A 32 0.52 -1.74 -3.20
N LYS A 33 1.44 -2.24 -4.05
CA LYS A 33 1.56 -1.80 -5.44
C LYS A 33 0.31 -2.17 -6.25
N GLN A 34 -0.23 -3.37 -6.05
CA GLN A 34 -1.45 -3.81 -6.73
C GLN A 34 -2.63 -2.92 -6.34
N LEU A 35 -2.83 -2.67 -5.04
CA LEU A 35 -3.91 -1.80 -4.55
C LEU A 35 -3.82 -0.39 -5.14
N ILE A 36 -2.63 0.22 -5.17
CA ILE A 36 -2.43 1.55 -5.77
C ILE A 36 -2.80 1.56 -7.25
N LEU A 37 -2.36 0.56 -8.03
CA LEU A 37 -2.66 0.50 -9.46
C LEU A 37 -4.15 0.32 -9.72
N SER A 38 -4.81 -0.57 -8.98
CA SER A 38 -6.26 -0.77 -9.07
C SER A 38 -7.05 0.49 -8.69
N ILE A 39 -6.65 1.21 -7.64
CA ILE A 39 -7.31 2.47 -7.26
C ILE A 39 -7.07 3.56 -8.32
N ASN A 40 -5.90 3.57 -8.95
CA ASN A 40 -5.57 4.53 -10.00
C ASN A 40 -6.45 4.36 -11.26
N GLU A 41 -6.85 3.12 -11.59
CA GLU A 41 -7.80 2.88 -12.69
C GLU A 41 -9.14 3.59 -12.43
N ILE A 42 -9.68 3.44 -11.22
CA ILE A 42 -10.93 4.09 -10.81
C ILE A 42 -10.76 5.61 -10.71
N TYR A 43 -9.61 6.07 -10.22
CA TYR A 43 -9.31 7.50 -10.14
C TYR A 43 -9.24 8.16 -11.52
N LYS A 44 -8.76 7.48 -12.56
CA LYS A 44 -8.73 8.05 -13.92
C LYS A 44 -10.12 8.38 -14.46
N GLU A 45 -11.11 7.57 -14.11
CA GLU A 45 -12.50 7.74 -14.54
C GLU A 45 -13.25 8.76 -13.67
N THR A 46 -13.13 8.64 -12.36
CA THR A 46 -13.90 9.43 -11.39
C THR A 46 -13.25 10.76 -11.03
N LYS A 47 -11.91 10.82 -11.07
CA LYS A 47 -11.07 11.91 -10.54
C LYS A 47 -11.39 12.29 -9.09
N ASP A 48 -11.91 11.35 -8.30
CA ASP A 48 -12.28 11.59 -6.90
C ASP A 48 -11.04 11.86 -6.03
N PRO A 49 -10.96 13.03 -5.36
CA PRO A 49 -9.88 13.35 -4.42
C PRO A 49 -9.73 12.32 -3.29
N ASN A 50 -10.81 11.67 -2.85
CA ASN A 50 -10.75 10.67 -1.78
C ASN A 50 -9.89 9.47 -2.16
N LEU A 51 -9.93 9.04 -3.43
CA LEU A 51 -9.10 7.94 -3.93
C LEU A 51 -7.61 8.31 -3.88
N MET A 52 -7.29 9.58 -4.12
CA MET A 52 -5.92 10.08 -4.01
C MET A 52 -5.40 9.98 -2.57
N ASP A 53 -6.21 10.32 -1.57
CA ASP A 53 -5.79 10.26 -0.17
C ASP A 53 -5.60 8.81 0.31
N VAL A 54 -6.40 7.88 -0.18
CA VAL A 54 -6.19 6.44 0.03
C VAL A 54 -4.88 5.97 -0.62
N MET A 55 -4.61 6.36 -1.87
CA MET A 55 -3.34 6.02 -2.55
C MET A 55 -2.11 6.57 -1.80
N LYS A 56 -2.16 7.81 -1.31
CA LYS A 56 -1.09 8.40 -0.50
C LYS A 56 -0.84 7.58 0.77
N SER A 57 -1.89 7.21 1.49
CA SER A 57 -1.82 6.41 2.72
C SER A 57 -1.16 5.04 2.47
N ILE A 58 -1.54 4.35 1.40
CA ILE A 58 -0.92 3.08 1.01
C ILE A 58 0.56 3.29 0.63
N THR A 59 0.86 4.35 -0.11
CA THR A 59 2.22 4.67 -0.58
C THR A 59 3.18 4.93 0.58
N GLU A 60 2.75 5.68 1.59
CA GLU A 60 3.54 5.91 2.80
C GLU A 60 3.86 4.60 3.53
N LYS A 61 2.87 3.73 3.63
CA LYS A 61 3.04 2.43 4.29
C LYS A 61 3.96 1.51 3.49
N LYS A 62 3.80 1.45 2.17
CA LYS A 62 4.71 0.75 1.24
C LYS A 62 6.15 1.25 1.41
N ARG A 63 6.35 2.57 1.47
CA ARG A 63 7.69 3.16 1.66
C ARG A 63 8.32 2.71 2.98
N LYS A 64 7.55 2.61 4.07
CA LYS A 64 8.04 2.07 5.36
C LYS A 64 8.46 0.60 5.25
N ILE A 65 7.68 -0.23 4.53
CA ILE A 65 8.01 -1.64 4.28
C ILE A 65 9.29 -1.77 3.43
N GLU A 66 9.40 -0.99 2.35
CA GLU A 66 10.56 -1.01 1.46
C GLU A 66 11.85 -0.53 2.13
N LYS A 67 11.77 0.47 3.01
CA LYS A 67 12.91 0.89 3.85
C LYS A 67 13.42 -0.27 4.70
N ARG A 68 12.52 -1.07 5.28
CA ARG A 68 12.89 -2.26 6.08
C ARG A 68 13.43 -3.40 5.22
N LEU A 69 13.00 -3.52 3.96
CA LEU A 69 13.53 -4.51 3.01
C LEU A 69 14.95 -4.16 2.54
N LYS A 70 15.19 -2.89 2.20
CA LYS A 70 16.49 -2.44 1.72
C LYS A 70 17.56 -2.41 2.83
N GLY A 71 17.13 -2.47 4.09
CA GLY A 71 18.00 -2.31 5.24
C GLY A 71 18.48 -0.87 5.40
N THR A 72 19.13 -0.59 6.52
CA THR A 72 19.91 0.64 6.68
C THR A 72 21.20 0.46 5.87
N PRO A 73 21.61 1.45 5.04
CA PRO A 73 22.94 1.39 4.45
C PRO A 73 23.97 1.20 5.55
N LEU A 74 24.82 0.18 5.42
CA LEU A 74 26.02 0.08 6.23
C LEU A 74 26.89 1.27 5.83
N VAL A 75 26.97 2.26 6.73
CA VAL A 75 27.85 3.42 6.57
C VAL A 75 29.29 3.01 6.83
#